data_AF-A0A1Y2I2U6-F1
#
_entry.id   AF-A0A1Y2I2U6-F1
#
_cell.length_a   1.000
_cell.length_b   1.000
_cell.length_c   1.000
_cell.angle_alpha   90.00
_cell.angle_beta   90.00
_cell.angle_gamma   90.00
#
_symmetry.space_group_name_H-M   'P 1'
#
loop_
_entity.id
_entity.type
_entity.pdbx_description
1 polymer ?
#
loop_
_entity_poly.entity_id
_entity_poly.type
_entity_poly.pdbx_seq_one_letter_code
_entity_poly.pdbx_strand_id
1 'polypeptide(L)'
;MGSHPIISVPACVAAQQLLLVAEHVRVRVRQHAMKHPQRWRWHVTNYLDRLYPLQALRLRLRQPNSKSLPGPPSTLSSYGKPTQWTPPSQPQLVSSLHSLLTALWHADHTSTLPRPLCLIRAGFHFVPRRAPSHMPYGGTGVFLHPTNASTDPDPESASPSVLPANQVISIYPGTIYSPTDPILFASIHNAYILRRLDGHLIDGNPRGLSRWIYQGLVRRYWWPGTRWPPCDPGDWLLDPEHKPEIDLRNPYAIGQFINHGTPDRPANVAYVEVEMPLDTLPLHLHQYLPNAPYRAWHGYPRLAGSKYDPAQVPEVCGGEDVVVPMVVLVTTREVKVGEELLSTYHEIVRQV
;
A
#
# COMPACT_ATOMS: atom_id res chain seq x y z
N MET A 1 -13.86 -43.13 15.15
CA MET A 1 -15.03 -42.25 15.35
C MET A 1 -14.93 -41.66 16.74
N GLY A 2 -14.50 -40.40 16.85
CA GLY A 2 -14.35 -39.71 18.12
C GLY A 2 -14.49 -38.21 17.87
N SER A 3 -15.71 -37.69 18.03
CA SER A 3 -16.05 -36.28 17.86
C SER A 3 -15.83 -35.54 19.18
N HIS A 4 -14.85 -34.63 19.21
CA HIS A 4 -14.72 -33.66 20.29
C HIS A 4 -15.76 -32.53 20.14
N PRO A 5 -16.37 -32.04 21.24
CA PRO A 5 -17.31 -30.94 21.16
C PRO A 5 -16.57 -29.60 21.00
N ILE A 6 -16.98 -28.83 19.99
CA ILE A 6 -16.59 -27.43 19.82
C ILE A 6 -17.33 -26.64 20.89
N ILE A 7 -16.59 -26.07 21.85
CA ILE A 7 -17.16 -25.13 22.83
C ILE A 7 -17.41 -23.82 22.10
N SER A 8 -18.66 -23.61 21.67
CA SER A 8 -19.12 -22.32 21.16
C SER A 8 -19.24 -21.35 22.33
N VAL A 9 -18.43 -20.29 22.33
CA VAL A 9 -18.66 -19.15 23.23
C VAL A 9 -19.95 -18.45 22.75
N PRO A 10 -20.98 -18.29 23.60
CA PRO A 10 -22.22 -17.65 23.20
C PRO A 10 -21.96 -16.20 22.75
N ALA A 11 -22.56 -15.77 21.64
CA ALA A 11 -22.45 -14.40 21.09
C ALA A 11 -22.74 -13.29 22.12
N CYS A 12 -23.49 -13.62 23.18
CA CYS A 12 -23.74 -12.82 24.37
C CYS A 12 -22.45 -12.35 25.09
N VAL A 13 -21.45 -13.20 25.23
CA VAL A 13 -20.22 -12.90 25.98
C VAL A 13 -19.30 -11.95 25.20
N ALA A 14 -19.21 -12.12 23.88
CA ALA A 14 -18.46 -11.20 23.01
C ALA A 14 -19.10 -9.80 22.94
N ALA A 15 -20.43 -9.73 22.92
CA ALA A 15 -21.17 -8.47 22.99
C ALA A 15 -20.98 -7.76 24.34
N GLN A 16 -20.96 -8.50 25.44
CA GLN A 16 -20.68 -7.96 26.77
C GLN A 16 -19.24 -7.44 26.91
N GLN A 17 -18.25 -8.13 26.34
CA GLN A 17 -16.86 -7.65 26.33
C GLN A 17 -16.69 -6.37 25.51
N LEU A 18 -17.37 -6.26 24.35
CA LEU A 18 -17.38 -5.04 23.54
C LEU A 18 -18.06 -3.87 24.26
N LEU A 19 -19.17 -4.12 24.96
CA LEU A 19 -19.83 -3.11 25.81
C LEU A 19 -18.93 -2.63 26.95
N LEU A 20 -18.18 -3.54 27.57
CA LEU A 20 -17.25 -3.21 28.66
C LEU A 20 -16.09 -2.35 28.15
N VAL A 21 -15.52 -2.69 26.98
CA VAL A 21 -14.48 -1.89 26.33
C VAL A 21 -15.02 -0.53 25.91
N ALA A 22 -16.23 -0.47 25.34
CA ALA A 22 -16.89 0.77 24.95
C ALA A 22 -17.10 1.70 26.15
N GLU A 23 -17.52 1.17 27.30
CA GLU A 23 -17.66 1.97 28.52
C GLU A 23 -16.31 2.39 29.12
N HIS A 24 -15.29 1.53 29.07
CA HIS A 24 -13.96 1.91 29.52
C HIS A 24 -13.36 3.04 28.69
N VAL A 25 -13.55 2.99 27.36
CA VAL A 25 -13.20 4.06 26.43
C VAL A 25 -14.01 5.32 26.74
N ARG A 26 -15.33 5.21 26.93
CA ARG A 26 -16.21 6.35 27.27
C ARG A 26 -15.77 7.06 28.55
N VAL A 27 -15.45 6.31 29.61
CA VAL A 27 -14.98 6.87 30.89
C VAL A 27 -13.62 7.56 30.73
N ARG A 28 -12.67 6.93 30.03
CA ARG A 28 -11.34 7.51 29.77
C ARG A 28 -11.43 8.77 28.92
N VAL A 29 -12.27 8.78 27.88
CA VAL A 29 -12.54 9.94 27.03
C VAL A 29 -13.16 11.07 27.86
N ARG A 30 -14.13 10.77 28.72
CA ARG A 30 -14.78 11.77 29.60
C ARG A 30 -13.79 12.36 30.61
N GLN A 31 -12.93 11.54 31.20
CA GLN A 31 -11.88 11.99 32.11
C GLN A 31 -10.84 12.87 31.40
N HIS A 32 -10.47 12.54 30.17
CA HIS A 32 -9.55 13.34 29.37
C HIS A 32 -10.17 14.67 28.92
N ALA A 33 -11.44 14.65 28.52
CA ALA A 33 -12.22 15.83 28.16
C ALA A 33 -12.35 16.83 29.34
N MET A 34 -12.49 16.34 30.57
CA MET A 34 -12.54 17.19 31.77
C MET A 34 -11.17 17.82 32.10
N LYS A 35 -10.05 17.14 31.80
CA LYS A 35 -8.70 17.67 32.08
C LYS A 35 -8.25 18.72 31.07
N HIS A 36 -8.71 18.65 29.82
CA HIS A 36 -8.30 19.57 28.75
C HIS A 36 -9.48 20.06 27.89
N PRO A 37 -10.41 20.86 28.46
CA PRO A 37 -11.68 21.22 27.81
C PRO A 37 -11.52 22.04 26.52
N GLN A 38 -10.47 22.87 26.43
CA GLN A 38 -10.13 23.67 25.25
C GLN A 38 -9.65 22.78 24.09
N ARG A 39 -8.77 21.80 24.36
CA ARG A 39 -8.30 20.83 23.35
C ARG A 39 -9.41 19.87 22.94
N TRP A 40 -10.23 19.40 23.88
CA TRP A 40 -11.37 18.53 23.59
C TRP A 40 -12.40 19.20 22.69
N ARG A 41 -12.78 20.46 22.96
CA ARG A 41 -13.69 21.21 22.08
C ARG A 41 -13.13 21.31 20.66
N TRP A 42 -11.84 21.63 20.49
CA TRP A 42 -11.17 21.67 19.18
C TRP A 42 -11.09 20.29 18.49
N HIS A 43 -10.86 19.21 19.25
CA HIS A 43 -10.83 17.85 18.74
C HIS A 43 -12.23 17.36 18.32
N VAL A 44 -13.28 17.69 19.08
CA VAL A 44 -14.66 17.30 18.77
C VAL A 44 -15.22 18.10 17.60
N THR A 45 -14.98 19.41 17.51
CA THR A 45 -15.41 20.18 16.33
C THR A 45 -14.66 19.74 15.08
N ASN A 46 -13.34 19.53 15.14
CA ASN A 46 -12.62 18.94 14.00
C ASN A 46 -13.04 17.49 13.67
N TYR A 47 -13.41 16.70 14.68
CA TYR A 47 -13.89 15.33 14.52
C TYR A 47 -15.27 15.30 13.86
N LEU A 48 -16.21 16.14 14.31
CA LEU A 48 -17.55 16.25 13.73
C LEU A 48 -17.52 16.86 12.33
N ASP A 49 -16.62 17.81 12.05
CA ASP A 49 -16.44 18.39 10.72
C ASP A 49 -15.80 17.41 9.72
N ARG A 50 -15.05 16.41 10.20
CA ARG A 50 -14.32 15.41 9.39
C ARG A 50 -14.91 14.00 9.45
N LEU A 51 -16.09 13.81 10.04
CA LEU A 51 -16.82 12.55 9.94
C LEU A 51 -17.10 12.24 8.46
N TYR A 52 -16.32 11.33 7.89
CA TYR A 52 -16.51 10.78 6.55
C TYR A 52 -17.95 10.29 6.27
N PRO A 53 -18.72 9.77 7.25
CA PRO A 53 -20.15 9.49 7.05
C PRO A 53 -20.99 10.75 6.80
N LEU A 54 -20.68 11.88 7.44
CA LEU A 54 -21.36 13.16 7.21
C LEU A 54 -20.92 13.83 5.91
N GLN A 55 -19.68 13.61 5.44
CA GLN A 55 -19.26 13.99 4.08
C GLN A 55 -19.94 13.13 3.03
N ALA A 56 -20.04 11.80 3.22
CA ALA A 56 -20.78 10.90 2.35
C ALA A 56 -22.29 11.20 2.34
N LEU A 57 -22.86 11.57 3.49
CA LEU A 57 -24.24 12.02 3.63
C LEU A 57 -24.42 13.42 3.00
N ARG A 58 -23.49 14.37 3.19
CA ARG A 58 -23.50 15.69 2.52
C ARG A 58 -23.39 15.55 1.01
N LEU A 59 -22.59 14.61 0.50
CA LEU A 59 -22.45 14.33 -0.93
C LEU A 59 -23.70 13.63 -1.51
N ARG A 60 -24.33 12.73 -0.74
CA ARG A 60 -25.63 12.13 -1.11
C ARG A 60 -26.79 13.13 -1.05
N LEU A 61 -26.81 14.02 -0.06
CA LEU A 61 -27.83 15.07 0.10
C LEU A 61 -27.59 16.27 -0.83
N ARG A 62 -26.40 16.38 -1.45
CA ARG A 62 -26.05 17.37 -2.48
C ARG A 62 -26.25 16.86 -3.91
N GLN A 63 -27.02 15.80 -4.14
CA GLN A 63 -27.66 15.66 -5.44
C GLN A 63 -28.93 16.52 -5.44
N PRO A 64 -28.96 17.69 -6.11
CA PRO A 64 -30.23 18.32 -6.36
C PRO A 64 -30.85 17.63 -7.57
N ASN A 65 -32.14 17.34 -7.44
CA ASN A 65 -33.05 17.29 -8.58
C ASN A 65 -32.64 18.31 -9.65
N SER A 66 -32.63 17.84 -10.90
CA SER A 66 -32.39 18.60 -12.11
C SER A 66 -33.16 19.94 -12.14
N LYS A 67 -32.52 21.02 -11.71
CA LYS A 67 -32.84 22.39 -12.13
C LYS A 67 -31.53 23.17 -12.25
N SER A 68 -31.24 23.55 -13.49
CA SER A 68 -30.09 24.32 -13.94
C SER A 68 -29.91 25.62 -13.13
N LEU A 69 -28.75 25.78 -12.50
CA LEU A 69 -28.26 27.08 -12.02
C LEU A 69 -27.22 27.64 -13.00
N PRO A 70 -27.09 28.97 -13.13
CA PRO A 70 -26.20 29.61 -14.09
C PRO A 70 -24.73 29.33 -13.75
N GLY A 71 -23.93 29.02 -14.79
CA GLY A 71 -22.52 28.69 -14.65
C GLY A 71 -21.67 29.84 -14.09
N PRO A 72 -20.52 29.52 -13.46
CA PRO A 72 -19.57 30.52 -13.00
C PRO A 72 -18.96 31.26 -14.20
N PRO A 73 -18.52 32.53 -14.01
CA PRO A 73 -17.94 33.32 -15.09
C PRO A 73 -16.68 32.66 -15.65
N SER A 74 -16.65 32.59 -16.97
CA SER A 74 -15.59 32.04 -17.80
C SER A 74 -14.31 32.88 -17.75
N THR A 75 -13.46 32.68 -16.74
CA THR A 75 -12.09 33.23 -16.69
C THR A 75 -11.04 32.26 -16.13
N LEU A 76 -11.20 30.97 -16.42
CA LEU A 76 -10.15 29.94 -16.25
C LEU A 76 -9.87 29.26 -17.59
N SER A 77 -9.53 30.10 -18.58
CA SER A 77 -9.12 29.70 -19.92
C SER A 77 -7.61 29.91 -20.09
N SER A 78 -6.79 29.05 -19.47
CA SER A 78 -5.38 28.84 -19.88
C SER A 78 -4.67 27.65 -19.20
N TYR A 79 -5.37 26.72 -18.55
CA TYR A 79 -4.75 25.42 -18.23
C TYR A 79 -4.67 24.61 -19.52
N GLY A 80 -3.45 24.48 -20.07
CA GLY A 80 -3.18 23.53 -21.15
C GLY A 80 -3.71 22.17 -20.74
N LYS A 81 -4.50 21.53 -21.61
CA LYS A 81 -4.99 20.17 -21.39
C LYS A 81 -3.78 19.29 -21.03
N PRO A 82 -3.76 18.63 -19.87
CA PRO A 82 -2.70 17.67 -19.59
C PRO A 82 -2.71 16.64 -20.71
N THR A 83 -1.55 16.37 -21.30
CA THR A 83 -1.35 15.24 -22.21
C THR A 83 -2.01 14.03 -21.57
N GLN A 84 -3.03 13.48 -22.23
CA GLN A 84 -3.88 12.44 -21.66
C GLN A 84 -3.06 11.16 -21.52
N TRP A 85 -2.34 11.03 -20.40
CA TRP A 85 -1.59 9.83 -20.06
C TRP A 85 -2.59 8.67 -19.92
N THR A 86 -2.27 7.55 -20.57
CA THR A 86 -3.08 6.34 -20.51
C THR A 86 -2.32 5.32 -19.65
N PRO A 87 -2.90 4.85 -18.54
CA PRO A 87 -2.25 3.86 -17.68
C PRO A 87 -2.06 2.52 -18.43
N PRO A 88 -1.03 1.72 -18.07
CA PRO A 88 -0.91 0.35 -18.56
C PRO A 88 -2.17 -0.45 -18.22
N SER A 89 -2.54 -1.44 -19.04
CA SER A 89 -3.71 -2.30 -18.80
C SER A 89 -3.50 -3.24 -17.61
N GLN A 90 -4.58 -3.75 -16.98
CA GLN A 90 -4.48 -4.73 -15.88
C GLN A 90 -3.50 -5.89 -16.17
N PRO A 91 -3.55 -6.58 -17.35
CA PRO A 91 -2.61 -7.65 -17.65
C PRO A 91 -1.15 -7.21 -17.71
N GLN A 92 -0.88 -5.98 -18.15
CA GLN A 92 0.47 -5.43 -18.20
C GLN A 92 0.98 -5.16 -16.79
N LEU A 93 0.15 -4.59 -15.91
CA LEU A 93 0.50 -4.34 -14.51
C LEU A 93 0.79 -5.65 -13.75
N VAL A 94 -0.09 -6.65 -13.90
CA VAL A 94 0.09 -7.97 -13.29
C VAL A 94 1.38 -8.62 -13.80
N SER A 95 1.63 -8.58 -15.11
CA SER A 95 2.88 -9.10 -15.69
C SER A 95 4.12 -8.37 -15.17
N SER A 96 4.07 -7.04 -15.05
CA SER A 96 5.19 -6.24 -14.50
C SER A 96 5.45 -6.59 -13.04
N LEU A 97 4.40 -6.79 -12.24
CA LEU A 97 4.52 -7.23 -10.86
C LEU A 97 5.10 -8.64 -10.77
N HIS A 98 4.64 -9.58 -11.58
CA HIS A 98 5.25 -10.92 -11.65
C HIS A 98 6.74 -10.88 -11.94
N SER A 99 7.15 -10.11 -12.95
CA SER A 99 8.57 -9.95 -13.29
C SER A 99 9.35 -9.35 -12.11
N LEU A 100 8.79 -8.35 -11.42
CA LEU A 100 9.40 -7.74 -10.25
C LEU A 100 9.57 -8.72 -9.09
N LEU A 101 8.51 -9.42 -8.71
CA LEU A 101 8.57 -10.35 -7.57
C LEU A 101 9.50 -11.53 -7.87
N THR A 102 9.50 -12.02 -9.10
CA THR A 102 10.41 -13.08 -9.56
C THR A 102 11.87 -12.60 -9.53
N ALA A 103 12.14 -11.36 -9.94
CA ALA A 103 13.47 -10.77 -9.85
C ALA A 103 13.98 -10.65 -8.41
N LEU A 104 13.11 -10.23 -7.48
CA LEU A 104 13.42 -10.16 -6.05
C LEU A 104 13.75 -11.55 -5.48
N TRP A 105 12.95 -12.56 -5.84
CA TRP A 105 13.21 -13.94 -5.46
C TRP A 105 14.56 -14.45 -5.96
N HIS A 106 14.86 -14.23 -7.24
CA HIS A 106 16.13 -14.65 -7.82
C HIS A 106 17.32 -14.00 -7.13
N ALA A 107 17.19 -12.71 -6.80
CA ALA A 107 18.19 -11.94 -6.08
C ALA A 107 18.46 -12.45 -4.66
N ASP A 108 17.42 -12.97 -3.99
CA ASP A 108 17.51 -13.43 -2.60
C ASP A 108 17.94 -14.90 -2.45
N HIS A 109 17.59 -15.76 -3.41
CA HIS A 109 17.65 -17.22 -3.18
C HIS A 109 18.46 -18.01 -4.21
N THR A 110 18.71 -17.47 -5.40
CA THR A 110 19.29 -18.28 -6.50
C THR A 110 20.66 -17.81 -6.96
N SER A 111 21.06 -16.61 -6.59
CA SER A 111 22.27 -15.99 -7.11
C SER A 111 23.40 -16.00 -6.08
N THR A 112 24.60 -16.33 -6.54
CA THR A 112 25.85 -16.09 -5.79
C THR A 112 26.31 -14.64 -5.92
N LEU A 113 25.68 -13.85 -6.81
CA LEU A 113 26.00 -12.45 -7.02
C LEU A 113 25.33 -11.57 -5.96
N PRO A 114 25.92 -10.40 -5.64
CA PRO A 114 25.27 -9.38 -4.83
C PRO A 114 23.87 -9.03 -5.35
N ARG A 115 22.92 -8.89 -4.42
CA ARG A 115 21.51 -8.54 -4.68
C ARG A 115 21.33 -7.40 -5.70
N PRO A 116 22.09 -6.29 -5.66
CA PRO A 116 22.02 -5.25 -6.69
C PRO A 116 22.25 -5.75 -8.13
N LEU A 117 23.25 -6.61 -8.34
CA LEU A 117 23.57 -7.14 -9.67
C LEU A 117 22.49 -8.08 -10.19
N CYS A 118 21.85 -8.83 -9.29
CA CYS A 118 20.72 -9.69 -9.64
C CYS A 118 19.52 -8.88 -10.14
N LEU A 119 19.20 -7.78 -9.45
CA LEU A 119 18.12 -6.87 -9.85
C LEU A 119 18.42 -6.21 -11.20
N ILE A 120 19.66 -5.75 -11.41
CA ILE A 120 20.11 -5.17 -12.69
C ILE A 120 19.96 -6.18 -13.83
N ARG A 121 20.39 -7.44 -13.65
CA ARG A 121 20.24 -8.50 -14.67
C ARG A 121 18.77 -8.80 -14.99
N ALA A 122 17.88 -8.60 -14.03
CA ALA A 122 16.44 -8.75 -14.23
C ALA A 122 15.75 -7.50 -14.81
N GLY A 123 16.52 -6.47 -15.21
CA GLY A 123 16.00 -5.23 -15.79
C GLY A 123 15.60 -4.16 -14.75
N PHE A 124 15.82 -4.41 -13.47
CA PHE A 124 15.53 -3.48 -12.38
C PHE A 124 16.77 -2.64 -12.04
N HIS A 125 17.06 -1.70 -12.94
CA HIS A 125 18.22 -0.81 -12.86
C HIS A 125 18.09 0.31 -11.84
N PHE A 126 16.91 0.48 -11.26
CA PHE A 126 16.63 1.51 -10.27
C PHE A 126 15.97 0.94 -9.04
N VAL A 127 16.22 1.56 -7.90
CA VAL A 127 15.57 1.27 -6.62
C VAL A 127 15.04 2.58 -6.04
N PRO A 128 13.75 2.66 -5.68
CA PRO A 128 13.21 3.85 -5.04
C PRO A 128 13.74 3.90 -3.59
N ARG A 129 14.16 5.07 -3.10
CA ARG A 129 14.69 5.25 -1.74
C ARG A 129 14.06 6.44 -1.04
N ARG A 130 13.94 6.36 0.28
CA ARG A 130 13.46 7.47 1.10
C ARG A 130 14.60 8.48 1.31
N ALA A 131 14.27 9.76 1.17
CA ALA A 131 15.16 10.85 1.57
C ALA A 131 14.31 12.08 1.99
N PRO A 132 14.90 13.11 2.61
CA PRO A 132 14.18 14.37 2.85
C PRO A 132 13.60 14.92 1.54
N SER A 133 12.30 15.19 1.53
CA SER A 133 11.62 15.73 0.36
C SER A 133 12.18 17.10 -0.01
N HIS A 134 12.26 17.38 -1.30
CA HIS A 134 12.57 18.74 -1.73
C HIS A 134 11.37 19.67 -1.54
N MET A 135 10.16 19.14 -1.36
CA MET A 135 8.93 19.92 -1.21
C MET A 135 8.89 20.66 0.13
N PRO A 136 8.48 21.94 0.16
CA PRO A 136 8.25 22.65 1.42
C PRO A 136 7.22 21.89 2.27
N TYR A 137 7.60 21.52 3.49
CA TYR A 137 6.78 20.72 4.41
C TYR A 137 6.42 19.30 3.91
N GLY A 138 7.10 18.79 2.88
CA GLY A 138 6.88 17.43 2.35
C GLY A 138 7.44 16.33 3.25
N GLY A 139 8.25 16.67 4.24
CA GLY A 139 8.84 15.69 5.16
C GLY A 139 9.74 14.70 4.43
N THR A 140 9.31 13.44 4.33
CA THR A 140 10.02 12.39 3.60
C THR A 140 9.48 12.29 2.19
N GLY A 141 10.38 12.25 1.20
CA GLY A 141 10.06 11.96 -0.20
C GLY A 141 10.70 10.65 -0.64
N VAL A 142 10.37 10.24 -1.86
CA VAL A 142 10.95 9.05 -2.50
C VAL A 142 11.69 9.47 -3.75
N PHE A 143 12.90 8.97 -3.93
CA PHE A 143 13.80 9.34 -5.01
C PHE A 143 14.22 8.11 -5.80
N LEU A 144 14.41 8.30 -7.11
CA LEU A 144 14.90 7.24 -7.99
C LEU A 144 16.42 7.14 -7.88
N HIS A 145 16.95 6.02 -7.37
CA HIS A 145 18.39 5.77 -7.30
C HIS A 145 18.80 4.62 -8.22
N PRO A 146 20.02 4.64 -8.77
CA PRO A 146 20.53 3.51 -9.53
C PRO A 146 20.79 2.34 -8.58
N THR A 147 20.53 1.13 -9.05
CA THR A 147 20.67 -0.09 -8.23
C THR A 147 22.13 -0.34 -7.81
N ASN A 148 23.10 0.06 -8.63
CA ASN A 148 24.54 -0.13 -8.39
C ASN A 148 25.22 0.94 -7.50
N ALA A 149 24.47 1.73 -6.75
CA ALA A 149 25.02 2.86 -5.98
C ALA A 149 26.02 2.51 -4.84
N SER A 150 26.47 1.26 -4.71
CA SER A 150 27.56 0.86 -3.80
C SER A 150 28.84 0.54 -4.60
N THR A 151 29.82 1.44 -4.50
CA THR A 151 31.27 1.27 -4.77
C THR A 151 31.70 0.56 -6.06
N ASP A 152 32.36 1.36 -6.92
CA ASP A 152 33.04 1.06 -8.19
C ASP A 152 32.17 0.88 -9.45
N PRO A 153 32.17 1.87 -10.36
CA PRO A 153 31.50 1.77 -11.64
C PRO A 153 32.34 0.92 -12.60
N ASP A 154 31.94 -0.33 -12.84
CA ASP A 154 32.39 -1.02 -14.04
C ASP A 154 31.81 -0.29 -15.28
N PRO A 155 32.66 0.19 -16.20
CA PRO A 155 32.25 1.03 -17.33
C PRO A 155 31.38 0.31 -18.37
N GLU A 156 31.27 -1.02 -18.33
CA GLU A 156 30.37 -1.81 -19.19
C GLU A 156 28.95 -1.95 -18.63
N SER A 157 28.69 -1.50 -17.39
CA SER A 157 27.37 -1.65 -16.73
C SER A 157 26.56 -0.35 -16.65
N ALA A 158 26.69 0.53 -17.66
CA ALA A 158 26.01 1.82 -17.73
C ALA A 158 24.49 1.65 -17.49
N SER A 159 24.09 1.85 -16.24
CA SER A 159 22.69 1.76 -15.87
C SER A 159 21.96 2.90 -16.58
N PRO A 160 20.75 2.68 -17.13
CA PRO A 160 19.99 3.74 -17.75
C PRO A 160 19.92 4.94 -16.81
N SER A 161 20.05 6.15 -17.35
CA SER A 161 19.96 7.40 -16.57
C SER A 161 18.52 7.89 -16.40
N VAL A 162 17.58 7.22 -17.08
CA VAL A 162 16.18 7.58 -17.17
C VAL A 162 15.33 6.31 -17.12
N LEU A 163 14.27 6.35 -16.32
CA LEU A 163 13.22 5.35 -16.29
C LEU A 163 12.10 5.77 -17.26
N PRO A 164 11.67 4.90 -18.21
CA PRO A 164 10.64 5.27 -19.17
C PRO A 164 9.27 5.41 -18.51
N ALA A 165 8.33 6.06 -19.21
CA ALA A 165 6.93 6.10 -18.81
C ALA A 165 6.33 4.69 -18.74
N ASN A 166 5.19 4.56 -18.05
CA ASN A 166 4.43 3.31 -17.91
C ASN A 166 5.15 2.17 -17.18
N GLN A 167 6.15 2.48 -16.35
CA GLN A 167 6.84 1.51 -15.50
C GLN A 167 6.28 1.53 -14.07
N VAL A 168 6.07 0.33 -13.51
CA VAL A 168 5.75 0.16 -12.08
C VAL A 168 7.01 0.49 -11.28
N ILE A 169 6.94 1.54 -10.44
CA ILE A 169 8.09 2.02 -9.67
C ILE A 169 7.92 1.86 -8.16
N SER A 170 6.71 1.59 -7.69
CA SER A 170 6.46 1.36 -6.27
C SER A 170 5.12 0.66 -6.06
N ILE A 171 4.99 -0.02 -4.93
CA ILE A 171 3.76 -0.64 -4.45
C ILE A 171 3.33 0.12 -3.20
N TYR A 172 2.04 0.44 -3.08
CA TYR A 172 1.49 1.03 -1.87
C TYR A 172 1.29 -0.07 -0.82
N PRO A 173 2.12 -0.14 0.22
CA PRO A 173 2.03 -1.21 1.20
C PRO A 173 0.88 -0.94 2.18
N GLY A 174 0.49 -1.97 2.93
CA GLY A 174 -0.40 -1.76 4.08
C GLY A 174 -1.44 -2.82 4.32
N THR A 175 -2.25 -2.56 5.34
CA THR A 175 -3.41 -3.40 5.66
C THR A 175 -4.55 -3.08 4.70
N ILE A 176 -5.12 -4.10 4.06
CA ILE A 176 -6.29 -3.96 3.19
C ILE A 176 -7.56 -4.19 4.00
N TYR A 177 -8.41 -3.17 4.07
CA TYR A 177 -9.74 -3.23 4.67
C TYR A 177 -10.78 -3.29 3.56
N SER A 178 -11.65 -4.30 3.65
CA SER A 178 -12.88 -4.38 2.87
C SER A 178 -13.84 -3.26 3.30
N PRO A 179 -14.82 -2.86 2.47
CA PRO A 179 -15.78 -1.80 2.82
C PRO A 179 -16.53 -2.04 4.15
N THR A 180 -16.63 -3.29 4.60
CA THR A 180 -17.30 -3.70 5.85
C THR A 180 -16.35 -3.83 7.04
N ASP A 181 -15.04 -3.74 6.84
CA ASP A 181 -14.06 -3.96 7.90
C ASP A 181 -13.94 -2.75 8.83
N PRO A 182 -13.69 -2.97 10.14
CA PRO A 182 -13.61 -1.89 11.11
C PRO A 182 -12.29 -1.13 11.02
N ILE A 183 -12.31 0.04 10.36
CA ILE A 183 -11.12 0.91 10.23
C ILE A 183 -11.09 2.08 11.23
N LEU A 184 -12.19 2.37 11.93
CA LEU A 184 -12.40 3.62 12.68
C LEU A 184 -11.17 4.07 13.48
N PHE A 185 -10.64 3.21 14.35
CA PHE A 185 -9.51 3.58 15.20
C PHE A 185 -8.19 3.73 14.45
N ALA A 186 -7.94 2.90 13.43
CA ALA A 186 -6.75 3.02 12.59
C ALA A 186 -6.80 4.28 11.68
N SER A 187 -8.00 4.80 11.42
CA SER A 187 -8.20 5.97 10.56
C SER A 187 -8.04 7.33 11.25
N ILE A 188 -8.06 7.37 12.59
CA ILE A 188 -7.96 8.62 13.33
C ILE A 188 -6.58 9.23 13.10
N HIS A 189 -6.57 10.41 12.46
CA HIS A 189 -5.35 11.17 12.14
C HIS A 189 -4.33 10.38 11.30
N ASN A 190 -4.84 9.50 10.44
CA ASN A 190 -4.01 8.70 9.55
C ASN A 190 -4.05 9.25 8.12
N ALA A 191 -2.96 9.87 7.68
CA ALA A 191 -2.81 10.40 6.33
C ALA A 191 -2.41 9.35 5.28
N TYR A 192 -2.07 8.12 5.72
CA TYR A 192 -1.62 7.03 4.86
C TYR A 192 -2.74 6.03 4.53
N ILE A 193 -4.00 6.47 4.62
CA ILE A 193 -5.13 5.66 4.16
C ILE A 193 -5.45 6.06 2.73
N LEU A 194 -5.22 5.12 1.82
CA LEU A 194 -5.60 5.25 0.43
C LEU A 194 -6.93 4.53 0.21
N ARG A 195 -7.91 5.23 -0.38
CA ARG A 195 -9.20 4.65 -0.73
C ARG A 195 -9.24 4.32 -2.22
N ARG A 196 -9.48 3.05 -2.53
CA ARG A 196 -9.70 2.56 -3.89
C ARG A 196 -11.13 2.84 -4.38
N LEU A 197 -11.34 2.82 -5.70
CA LEU A 197 -12.62 3.07 -6.36
C LEU A 197 -13.68 2.04 -5.98
N ASP A 198 -13.28 0.79 -5.83
CA ASP A 198 -14.12 -0.32 -5.37
C ASP A 198 -14.51 -0.23 -3.88
N GLY A 199 -13.97 0.75 -3.16
CA GLY A 199 -14.25 1.02 -1.76
C GLY A 199 -13.32 0.32 -0.76
N HIS A 200 -12.35 -0.49 -1.21
CA HIS A 200 -11.31 -0.99 -0.33
C HIS A 200 -10.42 0.16 0.18
N LEU A 201 -9.92 0.02 1.40
CA LEU A 201 -9.00 0.97 2.01
C LEU A 201 -7.66 0.28 2.24
N ILE A 202 -6.56 0.93 1.85
CA ILE A 202 -5.20 0.46 2.15
C ILE A 202 -4.58 1.39 3.18
N ASP A 203 -4.26 0.86 4.34
CA ASP A 203 -3.62 1.58 5.44
C ASP A 203 -2.10 1.32 5.44
N GLY A 204 -1.37 2.26 4.85
CA GLY A 204 0.09 2.23 4.75
C GLY A 204 0.81 2.92 5.90
N ASN A 205 0.15 3.24 7.02
CA ASN A 205 0.79 3.98 8.10
C ASN A 205 1.83 3.10 8.82
N PRO A 206 3.12 3.46 8.78
CA PRO A 206 4.17 2.64 9.36
C PRO A 206 4.27 2.78 10.88
N ARG A 207 3.37 3.55 11.53
CA ARG A 207 3.42 3.88 12.96
C ARG A 207 2.11 3.55 13.66
N GLY A 208 2.14 3.58 14.99
CA GLY A 208 0.96 3.50 15.84
C GLY A 208 0.12 2.24 15.62
N LEU A 209 -1.21 2.38 15.74
CA LEU A 209 -2.13 1.25 15.70
C LEU A 209 -2.09 0.51 14.36
N SER A 210 -1.93 1.22 13.25
CA SER A 210 -1.82 0.65 11.90
C SER A 210 -0.67 -0.35 11.77
N ARG A 211 0.53 0.04 12.25
CA ARG A 211 1.68 -0.86 12.35
C ARG A 211 1.36 -2.11 13.16
N TRP A 212 0.74 -1.93 14.33
CA TRP A 212 0.39 -3.04 15.21
C TRP A 212 -0.62 -4.00 14.58
N ILE A 213 -1.63 -3.46 13.88
CA ILE A 213 -2.60 -4.26 13.13
C ILE A 213 -1.88 -5.06 12.05
N TYR A 214 -1.08 -4.41 11.20
CA TYR A 214 -0.34 -5.09 10.13
C TYR A 214 0.54 -6.22 10.69
N GLN A 215 1.35 -5.95 11.71
CA GLN A 215 2.20 -6.96 12.35
C GLN A 215 1.38 -8.10 12.97
N GLY A 216 0.22 -7.81 13.56
CA GLY A 216 -0.70 -8.81 14.06
C GLY A 216 -1.28 -9.69 12.96
N LEU A 217 -1.59 -9.12 11.79
CA LEU A 217 -2.05 -9.85 10.62
C LEU A 217 -0.95 -10.75 10.05
N VAL A 218 0.27 -10.23 9.90
CA VAL A 218 1.44 -11.03 9.51
C VAL A 218 1.59 -12.23 10.43
N ARG A 219 1.54 -12.03 11.76
CA ARG A 219 1.63 -13.14 12.74
C ARG A 219 0.45 -14.11 12.67
N ARG A 220 -0.74 -13.64 12.30
CA ARG A 220 -1.91 -14.50 12.07
C ARG A 220 -1.68 -15.45 10.89
N TYR A 221 -1.02 -14.96 9.85
CA TYR A 221 -0.74 -15.74 8.65
C TYR A 221 0.61 -16.49 8.70
N TRP A 222 1.53 -16.07 9.57
CA TRP A 222 2.86 -16.65 9.70
C TRP A 222 2.98 -17.51 10.96
N TRP A 223 2.66 -18.80 10.82
CA TRP A 223 2.78 -19.78 11.90
C TRP A 223 4.25 -20.21 12.10
N PRO A 224 4.70 -20.52 13.34
CA PRO A 224 6.04 -21.09 13.60
C PRO A 224 6.30 -22.34 12.75
N GLY A 225 7.37 -22.33 11.95
CA GLY A 225 7.72 -23.42 11.03
C GLY A 225 7.24 -23.24 9.59
N THR A 226 6.52 -22.16 9.28
CA THR A 226 6.22 -21.79 7.89
C THR A 226 7.49 -21.30 7.22
N ARG A 227 7.91 -21.98 6.13
CA ARG A 227 9.11 -21.60 5.37
C ARG A 227 8.90 -20.32 4.56
N TRP A 228 7.70 -20.16 3.98
CA TRP A 228 7.36 -19.04 3.09
C TRP A 228 6.15 -18.28 3.63
N PRO A 229 6.33 -17.03 4.09
CA PRO A 229 5.22 -16.24 4.60
C PRO A 229 4.29 -15.81 3.43
N PRO A 230 2.97 -15.70 3.66
CA PRO A 230 1.99 -15.40 2.61
C PRO A 230 1.83 -13.89 2.32
N CYS A 231 2.66 -13.06 2.93
CA CYS A 231 2.83 -11.63 2.63
C CYS A 231 4.20 -11.19 3.19
N ASP A 232 4.61 -9.97 2.87
CA ASP A 232 5.79 -9.34 3.46
C ASP A 232 5.69 -9.34 5.00
N PRO A 233 6.73 -9.82 5.72
CA PRO A 233 6.71 -9.98 7.18
C PRO A 233 6.74 -8.65 7.96
N GLY A 234 6.71 -7.51 7.26
CA GLY A 234 6.80 -6.17 7.83
C GLY A 234 8.15 -5.49 7.58
N ASP A 235 8.91 -5.91 6.58
CA ASP A 235 10.17 -5.29 6.17
C ASP A 235 9.93 -3.82 5.77
N TRP A 236 8.81 -3.52 5.09
CA TRP A 236 8.44 -2.15 4.71
C TRP A 236 8.17 -1.21 5.91
N LEU A 237 7.95 -1.76 7.11
CA LEU A 237 7.78 -0.99 8.34
C LEU A 237 9.13 -0.56 8.95
N LEU A 238 10.24 -1.08 8.45
CA LEU A 238 11.57 -0.76 8.93
C LEU A 238 12.00 0.63 8.45
N ASP A 239 12.65 1.33 9.35
CA ASP A 239 13.26 2.63 9.08
C ASP A 239 14.58 2.44 8.32
N PRO A 240 14.96 3.32 7.36
CA PRO A 240 16.20 3.16 6.60
C PRO A 240 17.44 3.09 7.50
N GLU A 241 17.40 3.72 8.68
CA GLU A 241 18.49 3.67 9.65
C GLU A 241 18.76 2.25 10.16
N HIS A 242 17.74 1.40 10.21
CA HIS A 242 17.87 0.01 10.67
C HIS A 242 18.25 -0.93 9.53
N LYS A 243 17.70 -0.69 8.34
CA LYS A 243 17.90 -1.54 7.16
C LYS A 243 17.71 -0.69 5.90
N PRO A 244 18.77 -0.48 5.10
CA PRO A 244 18.66 0.23 3.82
C PRO A 244 17.60 -0.39 2.91
N GLU A 245 16.90 0.41 2.10
CA GLU A 245 15.81 -0.07 1.25
C GLU A 245 16.25 -1.21 0.33
N ILE A 246 17.46 -1.11 -0.24
CA ILE A 246 18.02 -2.10 -1.15
C ILE A 246 18.11 -3.50 -0.52
N ASP A 247 18.24 -3.58 0.81
CA ASP A 247 18.36 -4.82 1.56
C ASP A 247 17.01 -5.35 2.03
N LEU A 248 15.95 -4.53 1.98
CA LEU A 248 14.58 -4.99 2.28
C LEU A 248 14.17 -6.08 1.30
N ARG A 249 13.37 -7.05 1.76
CA ARG A 249 12.84 -8.10 0.88
C ARG A 249 12.16 -7.51 -0.34
N ASN A 250 11.32 -6.49 -0.15
CA ASN A 250 10.75 -5.71 -1.24
C ASN A 250 11.13 -4.21 -1.11
N PRO A 251 12.15 -3.73 -1.84
CA PRO A 251 12.53 -2.31 -1.84
C PRO A 251 11.46 -1.39 -2.45
N TYR A 252 10.52 -1.94 -3.22
CA TYR A 252 9.46 -1.18 -3.89
C TYR A 252 8.24 -0.94 -3.00
N ALA A 253 8.21 -1.49 -1.78
CA ALA A 253 7.11 -1.35 -0.83
C ALA A 253 7.14 -0.01 -0.07
N ILE A 254 7.25 1.11 -0.78
CA ILE A 254 7.43 2.45 -0.17
C ILE A 254 6.50 3.52 -0.74
N GLY A 255 5.44 3.12 -1.45
CA GLY A 255 4.53 4.04 -2.15
C GLY A 255 3.80 5.05 -1.25
N GLN A 256 3.68 4.76 0.03
CA GLN A 256 3.05 5.62 1.04
C GLN A 256 3.82 6.91 1.35
N PHE A 257 5.10 6.99 0.98
CA PHE A 257 5.95 8.18 1.19
C PHE A 257 6.06 9.08 -0.04
N ILE A 258 5.37 8.74 -1.13
CA ILE A 258 5.39 9.53 -2.36
C ILE A 258 4.50 10.76 -2.16
N ASN A 259 5.12 11.93 -2.19
CA ASN A 259 4.45 13.21 -2.04
C ASN A 259 3.60 13.56 -3.25
N HIS A 260 2.81 14.62 -3.12
CA HIS A 260 2.01 15.15 -4.22
C HIS A 260 2.78 16.18 -5.03
N GLY A 261 2.58 16.16 -6.35
CA GLY A 261 3.05 17.23 -7.22
C GLY A 261 2.35 18.56 -6.94
N THR A 262 3.05 19.65 -7.21
CA THR A 262 2.52 21.02 -7.20
C THR A 262 2.61 21.63 -8.60
N PRO A 263 2.01 22.80 -8.85
CA PRO A 263 2.19 23.49 -10.13
C PRO A 263 3.66 23.73 -10.51
N ASP A 264 4.51 24.03 -9.52
CA ASP A 264 5.94 24.27 -9.73
C ASP A 264 6.75 22.97 -9.86
N ARG A 265 6.23 21.86 -9.35
CA ARG A 265 6.86 20.54 -9.38
C ARG A 265 5.84 19.49 -9.80
N PRO A 266 5.65 19.32 -11.12
CA PRO A 266 4.59 18.48 -11.63
C PRO A 266 4.83 17.02 -11.26
N ALA A 267 3.74 16.30 -11.06
CA ALA A 267 3.75 14.88 -10.82
C ALA A 267 4.41 14.11 -11.99
N ASN A 268 5.11 13.05 -11.64
CA ASN A 268 5.80 12.14 -12.56
C ASN A 268 5.41 10.67 -12.32
N VAL A 269 4.56 10.40 -11.32
CA VAL A 269 3.95 9.10 -11.06
C VAL A 269 2.46 9.24 -10.80
N ALA A 270 1.70 8.17 -10.99
CA ALA A 270 0.27 8.09 -10.71
C ALA A 270 -0.07 6.81 -9.96
N TYR A 271 -1.07 6.88 -9.07
CA TYR A 271 -1.63 5.70 -8.42
C TYR A 271 -2.52 4.94 -9.42
N VAL A 272 -2.22 3.66 -9.60
CA VAL A 272 -2.98 2.76 -10.45
C VAL A 272 -3.43 1.58 -9.62
N GLU A 273 -4.74 1.32 -9.64
CA GLU A 273 -5.31 0.15 -8.99
C GLU A 273 -4.99 -1.10 -9.79
N VAL A 274 -4.60 -2.16 -9.10
CA VAL A 274 -4.33 -3.45 -9.71
C VAL A 274 -5.01 -4.55 -8.94
N GLU A 275 -5.73 -5.38 -9.68
CA GLU A 275 -6.30 -6.62 -9.19
C GLU A 275 -5.24 -7.71 -9.39
N MET A 276 -4.60 -8.14 -8.30
CA MET A 276 -3.52 -9.13 -8.33
C MET A 276 -4.11 -10.53 -8.09
N PRO A 277 -4.24 -11.37 -9.13
CA PRO A 277 -4.76 -12.73 -8.99
C PRO A 277 -3.69 -13.63 -8.34
N LEU A 278 -3.90 -14.01 -7.08
CA LEU A 278 -2.92 -14.77 -6.28
C LEU A 278 -2.69 -16.18 -6.81
N ASP A 279 -3.68 -16.72 -7.49
CA ASP A 279 -3.63 -18.02 -8.13
C ASP A 279 -2.55 -18.03 -9.22
N THR A 280 -2.35 -16.92 -9.93
CA THR A 280 -1.28 -16.81 -10.94
C THR A 280 0.13 -16.64 -10.35
N LEU A 281 0.24 -16.32 -9.05
CA LEU A 281 1.51 -16.02 -8.38
C LEU A 281 2.01 -17.22 -7.57
N PRO A 282 3.21 -17.77 -7.85
CA PRO A 282 3.82 -18.82 -7.04
C PRO A 282 3.92 -18.43 -5.55
N LEU A 283 3.61 -19.38 -4.67
CA LEU A 283 3.47 -19.13 -3.23
C LEU A 283 4.72 -18.52 -2.57
N HIS A 284 5.93 -18.92 -3.00
CA HIS A 284 7.16 -18.33 -2.48
C HIS A 284 7.33 -16.85 -2.82
N LEU A 285 6.64 -16.33 -3.83
CA LEU A 285 6.68 -14.91 -4.19
C LEU A 285 5.75 -14.05 -3.32
N HIS A 286 4.81 -14.67 -2.60
CA HIS A 286 3.85 -13.94 -1.76
C HIS A 286 4.56 -13.19 -0.64
N GLN A 287 5.73 -13.66 -0.19
CA GLN A 287 6.55 -12.99 0.82
C GLN A 287 7.05 -11.59 0.42
N TYR A 288 6.88 -11.20 -0.86
CA TYR A 288 7.22 -9.88 -1.37
C TYR A 288 6.00 -8.97 -1.53
N LEU A 289 4.79 -9.49 -1.37
CA LEU A 289 3.56 -8.68 -1.41
C LEU A 289 3.43 -7.88 -0.11
N PRO A 290 3.49 -6.54 -0.15
CA PRO A 290 3.50 -5.73 1.07
C PRO A 290 2.10 -5.42 1.59
N ASN A 291 1.12 -6.24 1.22
CA ASN A 291 -0.27 -6.06 1.54
C ASN A 291 -0.80 -7.25 2.33
N ALA A 292 -1.51 -6.97 3.42
CA ALA A 292 -2.13 -7.98 4.26
C ALA A 292 -3.63 -7.68 4.41
N PRO A 293 -4.53 -8.60 4.03
CA PRO A 293 -5.96 -8.38 4.21
C PRO A 293 -6.33 -8.44 5.71
N TYR A 294 -7.12 -7.46 6.16
CA TYR A 294 -7.55 -7.33 7.56
C TYR A 294 -8.36 -8.55 8.01
N ARG A 295 -9.34 -8.93 7.19
CA ARG A 295 -10.08 -10.17 7.33
C ARG A 295 -9.44 -11.21 6.43
N ALA A 296 -9.28 -12.43 6.93
CA ALA A 296 -8.79 -13.53 6.11
C ALA A 296 -9.82 -13.80 4.99
N TRP A 297 -9.43 -13.57 3.73
CA TRP A 297 -10.26 -13.97 2.60
C TRP A 297 -10.28 -15.50 2.49
N HIS A 298 -11.41 -16.02 1.99
CA HIS A 298 -11.49 -17.43 1.63
C HIS A 298 -10.48 -17.69 0.52
N GLY A 299 -9.70 -18.78 0.65
CA GLY A 299 -8.65 -19.10 -0.32
C GLY A 299 -7.35 -18.32 -0.19
N TYR A 300 -7.26 -17.27 0.65
CA TYR A 300 -5.98 -16.59 0.87
C TYR A 300 -4.97 -17.59 1.45
N PRO A 301 -3.77 -17.72 0.87
CA PRO A 301 -2.82 -18.74 1.27
C PRO A 301 -2.47 -18.56 2.73
N ARG A 302 -2.78 -19.58 3.53
CA ARG A 302 -2.55 -19.51 4.96
C ARG A 302 -1.16 -20.01 5.32
N LEU A 303 -0.63 -20.99 4.58
CA LEU A 303 0.65 -21.64 4.88
C LEU A 303 1.19 -22.31 3.61
N ALA A 304 2.42 -21.97 3.22
CA ALA A 304 3.24 -22.94 2.48
C ALA A 304 3.66 -24.02 3.47
N GLY A 305 3.02 -25.19 3.41
CA GLY A 305 3.41 -26.32 4.24
C GLY A 305 4.90 -26.64 4.07
N SER A 306 5.50 -27.34 5.03
CA SER A 306 6.92 -27.76 4.99
C SER A 306 7.31 -28.59 3.76
N LYS A 307 6.32 -29.09 3.02
CA LYS A 307 6.45 -29.87 1.78
C LYS A 307 6.51 -29.02 0.50
N TYR A 308 6.28 -27.71 0.56
CA TYR A 308 6.36 -26.85 -0.63
C TYR A 308 7.83 -26.64 -1.04
N ASP A 309 8.15 -27.09 -2.25
CA ASP A 309 9.46 -26.90 -2.86
C ASP A 309 9.36 -25.94 -4.06
N PRO A 310 9.94 -24.72 -3.98
CA PRO A 310 9.97 -23.77 -5.09
C PRO A 310 10.78 -24.27 -6.31
N ALA A 311 11.63 -25.30 -6.17
CA ALA A 311 12.38 -25.88 -7.29
C ALA A 311 11.59 -26.92 -8.08
N GLN A 312 10.58 -27.56 -7.46
CA GLN A 312 9.74 -28.57 -8.10
C GLN A 312 8.45 -28.00 -8.69
N VAL A 313 8.24 -26.68 -8.59
CA VAL A 313 7.05 -25.89 -8.98
C VAL A 313 5.88 -26.73 -9.49
N PRO A 314 4.85 -26.98 -8.65
CA PRO A 314 3.51 -27.16 -9.19
C PRO A 314 2.44 -26.31 -8.46
N GLU A 315 1.54 -25.82 -9.29
CA GLU A 315 0.21 -25.24 -9.05
C GLU A 315 0.03 -24.35 -7.81
N VAL A 316 0.05 -23.03 -8.06
CA VAL A 316 -1.10 -22.17 -7.70
C VAL A 316 -1.71 -22.50 -6.33
N CYS A 317 -1.09 -22.00 -5.27
CA CYS A 317 -1.65 -22.14 -3.93
C CYS A 317 -2.56 -20.94 -3.63
N GLY A 318 -3.77 -20.99 -4.16
CA GLY A 318 -4.87 -20.11 -3.81
C GLY A 318 -6.17 -20.90 -3.94
N GLY A 319 -7.19 -20.56 -3.15
CA GLY A 319 -8.54 -20.92 -3.58
C GLY A 319 -8.80 -20.30 -4.96
N GLU A 320 -9.64 -20.94 -5.78
CA GLU A 320 -10.06 -20.38 -7.06
C GLU A 320 -10.48 -18.91 -6.88
N ASP A 321 -9.99 -18.03 -7.75
CA ASP A 321 -10.37 -16.61 -7.88
C ASP A 321 -10.03 -15.64 -6.72
N VAL A 322 -8.95 -15.88 -5.95
CA VAL A 322 -8.51 -14.90 -4.95
C VAL A 322 -7.72 -13.75 -5.58
N VAL A 323 -8.31 -12.56 -5.55
CA VAL A 323 -7.70 -11.31 -6.01
C VAL A 323 -7.30 -10.43 -4.83
N VAL A 324 -6.03 -10.01 -4.78
CA VAL A 324 -5.59 -8.95 -3.86
C VAL A 324 -5.75 -7.60 -4.54
N PRO A 325 -6.55 -6.69 -3.99
CA PRO A 325 -6.90 -5.48 -4.69
C PRO A 325 -5.93 -4.39 -4.18
N MET A 326 -4.84 -4.21 -4.92
CA MET A 326 -3.64 -3.44 -4.57
C MET A 326 -3.64 -2.07 -5.26
N VAL A 327 -2.69 -1.22 -4.86
CA VAL A 327 -2.32 -0.01 -5.59
C VAL A 327 -0.83 0.01 -5.86
N VAL A 328 -0.47 0.30 -7.09
CA VAL A 328 0.90 0.53 -7.53
C VAL A 328 1.07 1.97 -7.99
N LEU A 329 2.31 2.44 -8.02
CA LEU A 329 2.65 3.71 -8.63
C LEU A 329 3.37 3.47 -9.94
N VAL A 330 2.85 4.12 -10.97
CA VAL A 330 3.33 4.00 -12.34
C VAL A 330 3.83 5.35 -12.81
N THR A 331 5.01 5.37 -13.45
CA THR A 331 5.56 6.59 -14.06
C THR A 331 4.66 7.12 -15.17
N THR A 332 4.29 8.40 -15.11
CA THR A 332 3.43 9.05 -16.12
C THR A 332 4.22 9.60 -17.30
N ARG A 333 5.52 9.81 -17.10
CA ARG A 333 6.50 10.26 -18.09
C ARG A 333 7.85 9.62 -17.78
N GLU A 334 8.84 9.91 -18.59
CA GLU A 334 10.23 9.61 -18.27
C GLU A 334 10.67 10.31 -16.97
N VAL A 335 11.34 9.56 -16.09
CA VAL A 335 11.82 10.02 -14.77
C VAL A 335 13.34 9.86 -14.71
N LYS A 336 14.05 10.92 -14.33
CA LYS A 336 15.52 10.90 -14.26
C LYS A 336 16.01 10.34 -12.93
N VAL A 337 17.21 9.77 -12.93
CA VAL A 337 17.90 9.42 -11.68
C VAL A 337 18.07 10.66 -10.80
N GLY A 338 17.84 10.49 -9.50
CA GLY A 338 17.89 11.56 -8.49
C GLY A 338 16.64 12.44 -8.47
N GLU A 339 15.68 12.23 -9.37
CA GLU A 339 14.41 12.94 -9.35
C GLU A 339 13.51 12.44 -8.21
N GLU A 340 12.82 13.37 -7.54
CA GLU A 340 11.80 13.04 -6.55
C GLU A 340 10.55 12.50 -7.27
N LEU A 341 10.03 11.38 -6.80
CA LEU A 341 8.76 10.84 -7.25
C LEU A 341 7.62 11.65 -6.61
N LEU A 342 6.78 12.22 -7.46
CA LEU A 342 5.64 13.05 -7.09
C LEU A 342 4.39 12.52 -7.78
N SER A 343 3.37 12.23 -6.97
CA SER A 343 2.09 11.70 -7.42
C SER A 343 1.16 12.80 -7.92
N THR A 344 0.36 12.50 -8.94
CA THR A 344 -0.86 13.28 -9.22
C THR A 344 -1.77 13.17 -7.99
N TYR A 345 -2.57 14.20 -7.71
CA TYR A 345 -3.60 14.19 -6.66
C TYR A 345 -4.43 12.88 -6.73
N HIS A 346 -5.12 12.47 -5.66
CA HIS A 346 -5.92 11.22 -5.51
C HIS A 346 -6.98 10.89 -6.61
N GLU A 347 -6.87 11.43 -7.81
CA GLU A 347 -7.38 10.85 -9.04
C GLU A 347 -6.67 9.51 -9.30
N ILE A 348 -7.27 8.45 -8.78
CA ILE A 348 -7.05 7.11 -9.31
C ILE A 348 -7.36 7.17 -10.80
N VAL A 349 -6.34 6.96 -11.63
CA VAL A 349 -6.49 7.05 -13.08
C VAL A 349 -7.18 5.78 -13.55
N ARG A 350 -8.35 5.95 -14.19
CA ARG A 350 -9.11 4.85 -14.76
C ARG A 350 -8.37 4.26 -15.96
N GLN A 351 -8.38 2.94 -16.06
CA GLN A 351 -8.37 2.30 -17.36
C GLN A 351 -9.80 2.44 -17.92
N VAL A 352 -9.92 3.04 -19.10
CA VAL A 352 -11.20 3.13 -19.83
C VAL A 352 -11.38 1.88 -20.67
#